data_AF-A0A2S9YF60-F1
#
_entry.id   AF-A0A2S9YF60-F1
#
_cell.length_a   1.000
_cell.length_b   1.000
_cell.length_c   1.000
_cell.angle_alpha   90.00
_cell.angle_beta   90.00
_cell.angle_gamma   90.00
#
_symmetry.space_group_name_H-M   'P 1'
#
loop_
_entity.id
_entity.type
_entity.pdbx_description
1 polymer ?
#
loop_
_entity_poly.entity_id
_entity_poly.type
_entity_poly.pdbx_seq_one_letter_code
_entity_poly.pdbx_strand_id
1 'polypeptide(L)'
;MNTTPSSSSSSSSSSTSSARARWSRLALFVLPSLSLACGQEPPPGSEFGDTDEGVGVLDGEDSLDGGEAETDDTEGDEGPSDPDGSLYPLVDGASWVYIASNDKGQVLGMEVVDATEVEWDGEPAWVLTDNPNDKGEWTKSVIARDGDITARVHKEIMTQGGPIEIVDYDPGFVRADDGWETPGHMEEFLYERTETDGAGLNPQVEPRGHRYTVLAVDETVTVGAGTFSCVKVERVRTVGTKAGERVLSWYAPGIGKVREERPAEGRTEELASVSIPNGESYP
;
A
#
# COMPACT_ATOMS: atom_id res chain seq x y z
N MET A 1 -8.76 -35.85 61.91
CA MET A 1 -8.24 -34.53 61.51
C MET A 1 -7.43 -34.76 60.25
N ASN A 2 -8.02 -34.50 59.08
CA ASN A 2 -7.40 -34.74 57.78
C ASN A 2 -7.14 -33.40 57.11
N THR A 3 -5.86 -33.06 56.99
CA THR A 3 -5.33 -31.88 56.30
C THR A 3 -5.25 -32.17 54.81
N THR A 4 -5.94 -31.36 54.00
CA THR A 4 -5.89 -31.34 52.53
C THR A 4 -4.77 -30.40 52.06
N PRO A 5 -3.97 -30.75 51.04
CA PRO A 5 -2.88 -29.90 50.57
C PRO A 5 -3.34 -28.88 49.52
N SER A 6 -2.60 -27.78 49.53
CA SER A 6 -2.67 -26.59 48.66
C SER A 6 -2.39 -26.90 47.19
N SER A 7 -3.24 -26.38 46.30
CA SER A 7 -3.05 -26.36 44.85
C SER A 7 -2.06 -25.27 44.43
N SER A 8 -1.03 -25.68 43.71
CA SER A 8 -0.02 -24.84 43.06
C SER A 8 -0.55 -24.21 41.77
N SER A 9 -0.42 -22.90 41.63
CA SER A 9 -0.69 -22.13 40.41
C SER A 9 0.52 -22.20 39.47
N SER A 10 0.35 -22.82 38.30
CA SER A 10 1.32 -22.80 37.20
C SER A 10 1.01 -21.63 36.25
N SER A 11 1.83 -20.58 36.31
CA SER A 11 1.86 -19.50 35.33
C SER A 11 2.65 -19.96 34.09
N SER A 12 1.93 -20.29 33.02
CA SER A 12 2.51 -20.55 31.70
C SER A 12 2.78 -19.23 30.99
N SER A 13 4.02 -18.74 31.06
CA SER A 13 4.50 -17.66 30.21
C SER A 13 4.80 -18.21 28.82
N SER A 14 3.86 -18.11 27.90
CA SER A 14 4.08 -18.34 26.47
C SER A 14 4.85 -17.16 25.89
N SER A 15 6.17 -17.27 25.83
CA SER A 15 7.02 -16.39 25.01
C SER A 15 6.86 -16.78 23.55
N THR A 16 5.97 -16.11 22.83
CA THR A 16 5.93 -16.12 21.37
C THR A 16 7.16 -15.38 20.88
N SER A 17 8.19 -16.15 20.50
CA SER A 17 9.33 -15.67 19.73
C SER A 17 8.82 -15.15 18.39
N SER A 18 8.59 -13.84 18.29
CA SER A 18 8.36 -13.14 17.02
C SER A 18 9.55 -13.41 16.10
N ALA A 19 9.35 -14.30 15.13
CA ALA A 19 10.26 -14.53 14.03
C ALA A 19 10.22 -13.26 13.17
N ARG A 20 11.18 -12.36 13.41
CA ARG A 20 11.28 -11.09 12.71
C ARG A 20 11.35 -11.31 11.20
N ALA A 21 10.49 -10.57 10.50
CA ALA A 21 10.41 -10.36 9.05
C ALA A 21 11.75 -10.59 8.34
N ARG A 22 11.80 -11.59 7.46
CA ARG A 22 13.01 -11.96 6.69
C ARG A 22 13.11 -11.14 5.41
N TRP A 23 13.29 -9.83 5.57
CA TRP A 23 13.63 -8.93 4.48
C TRP A 23 15.14 -8.75 4.47
N SER A 24 15.89 -9.84 4.34
CA SER A 24 17.31 -9.73 4.04
C SER A 24 17.44 -9.52 2.54
N ARG A 25 17.27 -8.28 2.09
CA ARG A 25 17.60 -7.92 0.72
C ARG A 25 19.10 -8.06 0.53
N LEU A 26 19.49 -8.95 -0.36
CA LEU A 26 20.78 -8.90 -1.02
C LEU A 26 20.74 -7.60 -1.85
N ALA A 27 21.37 -6.53 -1.37
CA ALA A 27 21.44 -5.27 -2.10
C ALA A 27 22.05 -5.53 -3.49
N LEU A 28 21.19 -5.63 -4.51
CA LEU A 28 21.62 -5.76 -5.89
C LEU A 28 22.16 -4.38 -6.30
N PHE A 29 23.47 -4.19 -6.14
CA PHE A 29 24.16 -3.04 -6.71
C PHE A 29 23.99 -3.08 -8.23
N VAL A 30 22.99 -2.36 -8.74
CA VAL A 30 22.88 -2.05 -10.16
C VAL A 30 24.04 -1.12 -10.48
N LEU A 31 25.10 -1.69 -11.08
CA LEU A 31 26.20 -0.90 -11.61
C LEU A 31 25.65 0.01 -12.71
N PRO A 32 25.86 1.34 -12.65
CA PRO A 32 25.41 2.23 -13.70
C PRO A 32 26.19 1.90 -14.98
N SER A 33 25.47 1.42 -16.00
CA SER A 33 25.99 1.33 -17.35
C SER A 33 26.18 2.76 -17.86
N LEU A 34 27.42 3.24 -17.88
CA LEU A 34 27.83 4.52 -18.47
C LEU A 34 27.44 4.56 -19.95
N SER A 35 26.25 5.09 -20.23
CA SER A 35 25.86 5.49 -21.58
C SER A 35 26.40 6.90 -21.82
N LEU A 36 27.51 7.00 -22.56
CA LEU A 36 27.96 8.23 -23.19
C LEU A 36 26.93 8.62 -24.27
N ALA A 37 25.92 9.39 -23.89
CA ALA A 37 25.04 10.06 -24.83
C ALA A 37 25.67 11.40 -25.22
N CYS A 38 26.29 11.43 -26.40
CA CYS A 38 26.67 12.64 -27.10
C CYS A 38 25.42 13.47 -27.44
N GLY A 39 25.55 14.79 -27.33
CA GLY A 39 24.50 15.74 -27.66
C GLY A 39 24.01 15.62 -29.10
N GLN A 40 22.70 15.65 -29.27
CA GLN A 40 22.06 15.83 -30.56
C GLN A 40 20.93 16.86 -30.39
N GLU A 41 21.02 17.96 -31.14
CA GLU A 41 19.94 18.94 -31.22
C GLU A 41 18.69 18.30 -31.87
N PRO A 42 17.47 18.70 -31.44
CA PRO A 42 16.24 18.18 -32.02
C PRO A 42 16.04 18.67 -33.47
N PRO A 43 15.54 17.84 -34.38
CA PRO A 43 15.20 18.27 -35.73
C PRO A 43 13.89 19.10 -35.73
N PRO A 44 13.74 20.09 -36.63
CA PRO A 44 12.54 20.89 -36.74
C PRO A 44 11.47 20.21 -37.62
N GLY A 45 10.22 20.25 -37.15
CA GLY A 45 8.99 20.32 -37.95
C GLY A 45 8.64 19.15 -38.89
N SER A 46 7.50 18.50 -38.65
CA SER A 46 6.69 17.95 -39.74
C SER A 46 5.19 18.09 -39.42
N GLU A 47 4.55 18.98 -40.19
CA GLU A 47 3.13 18.94 -40.54
C GLU A 47 2.83 17.72 -41.43
N PHE A 48 1.54 17.52 -41.72
CA PHE A 48 0.89 16.53 -42.60
C PHE A 48 0.57 15.18 -41.92
N GLY A 49 -0.64 14.62 -42.01
CA GLY A 49 -1.84 14.99 -42.76
C GLY A 49 -2.91 13.91 -42.61
N ASP A 50 -4.16 14.26 -42.95
CA ASP A 50 -5.31 13.37 -43.10
C ASP A 50 -5.03 12.16 -44.00
N THR A 51 -5.57 11.00 -43.64
CA THR A 51 -6.04 9.93 -44.56
C THR A 51 -6.86 8.96 -43.70
N ASP A 52 -8.19 8.89 -43.82
CA ASP A 52 -9.00 8.27 -44.89
C ASP A 52 -9.18 6.74 -44.73
N GLU A 53 -10.34 6.28 -45.21
CA GLU A 53 -11.13 5.12 -44.79
C GLU A 53 -10.52 3.71 -44.91
N GLY A 54 -11.15 2.75 -44.22
CA GLY A 54 -10.89 1.32 -44.38
C GLY A 54 -11.93 0.40 -43.75
N VAL A 55 -13.04 0.20 -44.48
CA VAL A 55 -14.09 -0.80 -44.20
C VAL A 55 -13.54 -2.21 -44.43
N GLY A 56 -13.84 -3.16 -43.52
CA GLY A 56 -13.49 -4.57 -43.69
C GLY A 56 -14.36 -5.51 -42.85
N VAL A 57 -15.48 -5.94 -43.45
CA VAL A 57 -16.32 -7.05 -42.99
C VAL A 57 -15.65 -8.37 -43.37
N LEU A 58 -15.56 -9.33 -42.43
CA LEU A 58 -15.42 -10.75 -42.74
C LEU A 58 -16.21 -11.58 -41.73
N ASP A 59 -17.38 -12.05 -42.19
CA ASP A 59 -18.11 -13.19 -41.65
C ASP A 59 -17.30 -14.48 -41.88
N GLY A 60 -17.17 -15.29 -40.84
CA GLY A 60 -16.53 -16.61 -40.89
C GLY A 60 -17.21 -17.55 -39.92
N GLU A 61 -18.20 -18.28 -40.42
CA GLU A 61 -18.88 -19.40 -39.77
C GLU A 61 -18.08 -20.69 -40.03
N ASP A 62 -17.66 -21.40 -38.98
CA ASP A 62 -17.30 -22.84 -38.99
C ASP A 62 -17.24 -23.29 -37.52
N SER A 63 -18.18 -24.07 -36.97
CA SER A 63 -18.51 -25.49 -37.14
C SER A 63 -17.53 -26.46 -36.45
N LEU A 64 -18.11 -27.44 -35.71
CA LEU A 64 -17.52 -28.67 -35.13
C LEU A 64 -16.72 -28.50 -33.82
N ASP A 65 -16.69 -29.40 -32.83
CA ASP A 65 -17.26 -30.73 -32.52
C ASP A 65 -16.72 -31.03 -31.10
N GLY A 66 -17.56 -31.20 -30.07
CA GLY A 66 -17.91 -32.54 -29.59
C GLY A 66 -16.77 -33.29 -28.87
N GLY A 67 -16.12 -32.67 -27.87
CA GLY A 67 -15.14 -33.35 -27.01
C GLY A 67 -15.55 -33.32 -25.54
N GLU A 68 -15.95 -34.47 -25.00
CA GLU A 68 -16.16 -34.69 -23.56
C GLU A 68 -14.80 -34.58 -22.85
N ALA A 69 -14.52 -33.44 -22.26
CA ALA A 69 -13.34 -33.22 -21.44
C ALA A 69 -13.57 -33.78 -20.05
N GLU A 70 -12.71 -34.74 -19.68
CA GLU A 70 -12.63 -35.28 -18.34
C GLU A 70 -12.42 -34.15 -17.33
N THR A 71 -13.17 -34.20 -16.24
CA THR A 71 -13.05 -33.30 -15.09
C THR A 71 -11.72 -33.54 -14.42
N ASP A 72 -10.71 -32.80 -14.85
CA ASP A 72 -9.42 -32.68 -14.16
C ASP A 72 -9.70 -32.00 -12.82
N ASP A 73 -9.55 -32.78 -11.75
CA ASP A 73 -9.53 -32.32 -10.36
C ASP A 73 -8.34 -31.37 -10.20
N THR A 74 -8.54 -30.13 -10.65
CA THR A 74 -7.60 -29.02 -10.48
C THR A 74 -7.49 -28.81 -8.99
N GLU A 75 -6.42 -29.35 -8.40
CA GLU A 75 -6.01 -29.08 -7.03
C GLU A 75 -6.09 -27.57 -6.84
N GLY A 76 -6.98 -27.17 -5.93
CA GLY A 76 -7.32 -25.77 -5.70
C GLY A 76 -6.04 -24.98 -5.51
N ASP A 77 -5.71 -24.18 -6.51
CA ASP A 77 -4.85 -23.03 -6.37
C ASP A 77 -5.45 -22.24 -5.22
N GLU A 78 -4.82 -22.33 -4.05
CA GLU A 78 -5.10 -21.48 -2.89
C GLU A 78 -4.63 -20.08 -3.29
N GLY A 79 -5.39 -19.48 -4.21
CA GLY A 79 -5.26 -18.10 -4.61
C GLY A 79 -5.28 -17.21 -3.36
N PRO A 80 -4.72 -16.00 -3.49
CA PRO A 80 -4.43 -15.14 -2.35
C PRO A 80 -5.63 -15.06 -1.41
N SER A 81 -5.39 -15.48 -0.17
CA SER A 81 -6.33 -15.53 0.95
C SER A 81 -7.34 -14.38 0.94
N ASP A 82 -8.60 -14.73 1.12
CA ASP A 82 -9.79 -13.86 1.18
C ASP A 82 -9.46 -12.44 1.71
N PRO A 83 -9.72 -11.36 0.94
CA PRO A 83 -9.51 -9.99 1.41
C PRO A 83 -10.41 -9.62 2.61
N ASP A 84 -11.39 -10.48 2.91
CA ASP A 84 -12.38 -10.36 3.97
C ASP A 84 -11.74 -10.47 5.37
N GLY A 85 -11.01 -9.44 5.76
CA GLY A 85 -10.46 -9.31 7.11
C GLY A 85 -9.24 -8.42 7.24
N SER A 86 -8.48 -8.23 6.15
CA SER A 86 -7.25 -7.44 6.22
C SER A 86 -7.55 -5.96 6.44
N LEU A 87 -6.78 -5.30 7.29
CA LEU A 87 -6.80 -3.84 7.49
C LEU A 87 -6.20 -3.08 6.32
N TYR A 88 -5.66 -3.78 5.32
CA TYR A 88 -5.13 -3.19 4.09
C TYR A 88 -5.37 -4.15 2.92
N PRO A 89 -6.60 -4.29 2.41
CA PRO A 89 -6.89 -5.23 1.34
C PRO A 89 -6.08 -4.87 0.09
N LEU A 90 -5.18 -5.77 -0.29
CA LEU A 90 -4.32 -5.64 -1.46
C LEU A 90 -4.90 -6.52 -2.56
N VAL A 91 -5.75 -5.92 -3.39
CA VAL A 91 -6.48 -6.62 -4.45
C VAL A 91 -6.19 -5.92 -5.77
N ASP A 92 -5.85 -6.70 -6.80
CA ASP A 92 -5.64 -6.17 -8.14
C ASP A 92 -6.91 -5.45 -8.64
N GLY A 93 -6.75 -4.24 -9.17
CA GLY A 93 -7.86 -3.40 -9.64
C GLY A 93 -8.67 -2.71 -8.54
N ALA A 94 -8.27 -2.79 -7.27
CA ALA A 94 -8.90 -2.01 -6.20
C ALA A 94 -8.66 -0.50 -6.38
N SER A 95 -9.65 0.31 -6.01
CA SER A 95 -9.58 1.77 -6.09
C SER A 95 -10.21 2.44 -4.87
N TRP A 96 -9.55 3.48 -4.38
CA TRP A 96 -10.01 4.31 -3.26
C TRP A 96 -9.99 5.78 -3.65
N VAL A 97 -11.01 6.52 -3.23
CA VAL A 97 -11.04 7.98 -3.37
C VAL A 97 -11.07 8.60 -1.99
N TYR A 98 -10.16 9.53 -1.72
CA TYR A 98 -10.07 10.28 -0.48
C TYR A 98 -10.31 11.76 -0.72
N ILE A 99 -11.00 12.42 0.21
CA ILE A 99 -11.11 13.87 0.26
C ILE A 99 -10.19 14.38 1.37
N ALA A 100 -9.25 15.25 1.01
CA ALA A 100 -8.41 15.95 1.96
C ALA A 100 -9.07 17.29 2.36
N SER A 101 -9.12 17.59 3.66
CA SER A 101 -9.61 18.86 4.19
C SER A 101 -8.71 19.41 5.29
N ASN A 102 -8.82 20.70 5.58
CA ASN A 102 -8.19 21.31 6.76
C ASN A 102 -9.10 21.33 8.00
N ASP A 103 -8.58 21.82 9.12
CA ASP A 103 -9.27 22.00 10.41
C ASP A 103 -10.50 22.91 10.37
N LYS A 104 -10.66 23.70 9.31
CA LYS A 104 -11.84 24.56 9.05
C LYS A 104 -12.87 23.88 8.13
N GLY A 105 -12.64 22.64 7.71
CA GLY A 105 -13.49 21.90 6.78
C GLY A 105 -13.35 22.35 5.33
N GLN A 106 -12.32 23.11 4.98
CA GLN A 106 -12.06 23.47 3.58
C GLN A 106 -11.44 22.27 2.87
N VAL A 107 -12.05 21.85 1.76
CA VAL A 107 -11.50 20.82 0.87
C VAL A 107 -10.22 21.33 0.23
N LEU A 108 -9.14 20.56 0.38
CA LEU A 108 -7.80 20.83 -0.15
C LEU A 108 -7.58 20.09 -1.48
N GLY A 109 -8.23 18.95 -1.67
CA GLY A 109 -8.09 18.14 -2.87
C GLY A 109 -8.75 16.79 -2.73
N MET A 110 -8.70 16.04 -3.82
CA MET A 110 -9.15 14.66 -3.91
C MET A 110 -7.99 13.79 -4.40
N GLU A 111 -7.82 12.65 -3.76
CA GLU A 111 -6.80 11.65 -4.08
C GLU A 111 -7.51 10.37 -4.50
N VAL A 112 -7.27 9.91 -5.71
CA VAL A 112 -7.74 8.66 -6.29
C VAL A 112 -6.53 7.74 -6.31
N VAL A 113 -6.64 6.57 -5.69
CA VAL A 113 -5.57 5.59 -5.56
C VAL A 113 -6.04 4.29 -6.20
N ASP A 114 -5.30 3.80 -7.19
CA ASP A 114 -5.56 2.51 -7.85
C ASP A 114 -4.46 1.51 -7.50
N ALA A 115 -4.84 0.24 -7.32
CA ALA A 115 -3.95 -0.88 -7.06
C ALA A 115 -3.77 -1.76 -8.29
N THR A 116 -2.53 -2.17 -8.54
CA THR A 116 -2.20 -3.19 -9.54
C THR A 116 -1.24 -4.20 -8.93
N GLU A 117 -1.56 -5.49 -9.03
CA GLU A 117 -0.66 -6.55 -8.60
C GLU A 117 0.57 -6.63 -9.51
N VAL A 118 1.73 -6.84 -8.89
CA VAL A 118 3.04 -6.97 -9.55
C VAL A 118 3.89 -8.01 -8.81
N GLU A 119 4.97 -8.44 -9.44
CA GLU A 119 6.04 -9.16 -8.75
C GLU A 119 7.12 -8.16 -8.31
N TRP A 120 7.55 -8.22 -7.06
CA TRP A 120 8.65 -7.42 -6.53
C TRP A 120 9.64 -8.30 -5.77
N ASP A 121 10.89 -8.34 -6.22
CA ASP A 121 11.93 -9.21 -5.67
C ASP A 121 11.54 -10.72 -5.63
N GLY A 122 10.71 -11.16 -6.59
CA GLY A 122 10.25 -12.54 -6.71
C GLY A 122 9.05 -12.89 -5.83
N GLU A 123 8.48 -11.92 -5.11
CA GLU A 123 7.31 -12.10 -4.24
C GLU A 123 6.13 -11.25 -4.73
N PRO A 124 4.88 -11.65 -4.45
CA PRO A 124 3.71 -10.84 -4.74
C PRO A 124 3.74 -9.47 -4.04
N ALA A 125 3.44 -8.42 -4.80
CA ALA A 125 3.37 -7.05 -4.33
C ALA A 125 2.30 -6.26 -5.11
N TRP A 126 2.04 -5.02 -4.70
CA TRP A 126 1.05 -4.17 -5.33
C TRP A 126 1.60 -2.77 -5.53
N VAL A 127 1.47 -2.24 -6.74
CA VAL A 127 1.74 -0.84 -7.04
C VAL A 127 0.45 -0.06 -6.78
N LEU A 128 0.51 0.86 -5.83
CA LEU A 128 -0.50 1.88 -5.63
C LEU A 128 -0.11 3.14 -6.42
N THR A 129 -0.99 3.58 -7.30
CA THR A 129 -0.82 4.79 -8.12
C THR A 129 -1.85 5.83 -7.73
N ASP A 130 -1.43 7.06 -7.45
CA ASP A 130 -2.36 8.17 -7.22
C ASP A 130 -2.53 9.08 -8.47
N ASN A 131 -3.56 9.93 -8.46
CA ASN A 131 -3.75 10.94 -9.50
C ASN A 131 -2.83 12.17 -9.29
N PRO A 132 -2.48 12.89 -10.36
CA PRO A 132 -1.70 14.12 -10.25
C PRO A 132 -2.35 15.18 -9.35
N ASN A 133 -1.54 15.81 -8.50
CA ASN A 133 -1.90 16.96 -7.69
C ASN A 133 -1.92 18.26 -8.52
N ASP A 134 -2.12 19.41 -7.85
CA ASP A 134 -2.18 20.74 -8.47
C ASP A 134 -0.87 21.17 -9.18
N LYS A 135 0.24 20.49 -8.89
CA LYS A 135 1.55 20.68 -9.55
C LYS A 135 1.81 19.67 -10.65
N GLY A 136 0.88 18.74 -10.91
CA GLY A 136 1.08 17.64 -11.85
C GLY A 136 2.00 16.54 -11.33
N GLU A 137 2.28 16.50 -10.02
CA GLU A 137 3.03 15.43 -9.37
C GLU A 137 2.08 14.33 -8.92
N TRP A 138 2.47 13.07 -9.06
CA TRP A 138 1.75 11.89 -8.58
C TRP A 138 2.73 10.87 -8.01
N THR A 139 2.25 9.79 -7.40
CA THR A 139 3.11 8.78 -6.78
C THR A 139 2.79 7.37 -7.25
N LYS A 140 3.85 6.57 -7.34
CA LYS A 140 3.80 5.10 -7.42
C LYS A 140 4.40 4.56 -6.14
N SER A 141 3.68 3.72 -5.42
CA SER A 141 4.17 3.09 -4.19
C SER A 141 4.07 1.58 -4.31
N VAL A 142 5.17 0.86 -4.12
CA VAL A 142 5.14 -0.61 -4.02
C VAL A 142 4.85 -0.99 -2.58
N ILE A 143 3.77 -1.74 -2.40
CA ILE A 143 3.32 -2.30 -1.12
C ILE A 143 3.53 -3.81 -1.19
N ALA A 144 4.15 -4.37 -0.17
CA ALA A 144 4.28 -5.81 -0.03
C ALA A 144 3.82 -6.25 1.37
N ARG A 145 3.49 -7.53 1.46
CA ARG A 145 2.95 -8.17 2.67
C ARG A 145 3.94 -9.22 3.18
N ASP A 146 4.14 -9.25 4.49
CA ASP A 146 4.91 -10.29 5.20
C ASP A 146 4.14 -10.70 6.45
N GLY A 147 3.47 -11.85 6.38
CA GLY A 147 2.48 -12.25 7.36
C GLY A 147 1.37 -11.21 7.49
N ASP A 148 1.13 -10.76 8.73
CA ASP A 148 0.09 -9.78 9.05
C ASP A 148 0.50 -8.33 8.71
N ILE A 149 1.79 -8.09 8.45
CA ILE A 149 2.31 -6.75 8.21
C ILE A 149 2.21 -6.39 6.73
N THR A 150 1.56 -5.26 6.46
CA THR A 150 1.56 -4.62 5.15
C THR A 150 2.47 -3.39 5.19
N ALA A 151 3.50 -3.35 4.34
CA ALA A 151 4.51 -2.30 4.35
C ALA A 151 4.77 -1.72 2.95
N ARG A 152 5.07 -0.42 2.89
CA ARG A 152 5.60 0.22 1.68
C ARG A 152 7.10 0.05 1.61
N VAL A 153 7.58 -0.41 0.47
CA VAL A 153 8.99 -0.83 0.29
C VAL A 153 9.72 0.07 -0.68
N HIS A 154 8.96 0.67 -1.59
CA HIS A 154 9.46 1.57 -2.63
C HIS A 154 8.41 2.65 -2.91
N LYS A 155 8.86 3.84 -3.29
CA LYS A 155 8.02 4.94 -3.73
C LYS A 155 8.75 5.77 -4.79
N GLU A 156 8.07 6.09 -5.87
CA GLU A 156 8.48 7.11 -6.83
C GLU A 156 7.54 8.33 -6.72
N ILE A 157 8.11 9.52 -6.79
CA ILE A 157 7.38 10.76 -7.06
C ILE A 157 7.55 11.07 -8.53
N MET A 158 6.44 11.12 -9.25
CA MET A 158 6.37 11.17 -10.70
C MET A 158 5.87 12.54 -11.17
N THR A 159 6.33 12.94 -12.35
CA THR A 159 5.76 14.02 -13.15
C THR A 159 5.49 13.52 -14.56
N GLN A 160 5.02 14.37 -15.47
CA GLN A 160 4.95 14.02 -16.89
C GLN A 160 6.33 13.66 -17.48
N GLY A 161 7.42 14.19 -16.92
CA GLY A 161 8.79 13.92 -17.36
C GLY A 161 9.41 12.62 -16.82
N GLY A 162 8.70 11.87 -15.98
CA GLY A 162 9.22 10.69 -15.28
C GLY A 162 9.42 10.92 -13.77
N PRO A 163 10.09 9.99 -13.07
CA PRO A 163 10.38 10.12 -11.65
C PRO A 163 11.29 11.33 -11.40
N ILE A 164 11.00 12.08 -10.33
CA ILE A 164 11.82 13.19 -9.83
C ILE A 164 12.47 12.85 -8.48
N GLU A 165 11.92 11.88 -7.75
CA GLU A 165 12.45 11.35 -6.50
C GLU A 165 12.09 9.88 -6.38
N ILE A 166 13.04 9.07 -5.92
CA ILE A 166 12.85 7.65 -5.61
C ILE A 166 13.17 7.46 -4.13
N VAL A 167 12.35 6.66 -3.44
CA VAL A 167 12.44 6.44 -2.01
C VAL A 167 12.29 4.94 -1.71
N ASP A 168 13.36 4.36 -1.18
CA ASP A 168 13.38 2.97 -0.71
C ASP A 168 13.27 2.89 0.82
N TYR A 169 12.63 1.84 1.30
CA TYR A 169 12.44 1.55 2.72
C TYR A 169 12.93 0.14 3.03
N ASP A 170 13.85 0.01 3.99
CA ASP A 170 14.41 -1.28 4.40
C ASP A 170 14.32 -1.49 5.93
N PRO A 171 13.56 -2.48 6.44
CA PRO A 171 12.84 -3.51 5.69
C PRO A 171 11.56 -3.02 5.01
N GLY A 172 10.99 -1.90 5.45
CA GLY A 172 9.75 -1.36 4.92
C GLY A 172 9.12 -0.34 5.85
N PHE A 173 8.28 0.53 5.30
CA PHE A 173 7.48 1.46 6.07
C PHE A 173 6.08 0.88 6.29
N VAL A 174 5.83 0.36 7.50
CA VAL A 174 4.55 -0.25 7.89
C VAL A 174 3.37 0.68 7.59
N ARG A 175 2.36 0.15 6.93
CA ARG A 175 1.10 0.82 6.58
C ARG A 175 -0.05 0.32 7.43
N ALA A 176 -0.11 -0.99 7.65
CA ALA A 176 -1.06 -1.66 8.54
C ALA A 176 -0.46 -2.96 9.05
N ASP A 177 -1.03 -3.47 10.14
CA ASP A 177 -0.75 -4.80 10.68
C ASP A 177 -2.09 -5.41 11.10
N ASP A 178 -2.43 -6.56 10.54
CA ASP A 178 -3.71 -7.23 10.78
C ASP A 178 -3.81 -7.74 12.24
N GLY A 179 -2.71 -7.79 12.99
CA GLY A 179 -2.67 -8.09 14.42
C GLY A 179 -3.07 -6.93 15.35
N TRP A 180 -3.48 -5.77 14.83
CA TRP A 180 -3.94 -4.61 15.61
C TRP A 180 -5.33 -4.77 16.26
N GLU A 181 -5.52 -5.84 17.02
CA GLU A 181 -6.82 -6.26 17.56
C GLU A 181 -7.04 -5.85 19.02
N THR A 182 -6.03 -5.29 19.69
CA THR A 182 -6.08 -5.02 21.14
C THR A 182 -5.76 -3.57 21.47
N PRO A 183 -6.70 -2.80 22.07
CA PRO A 183 -6.41 -1.45 22.56
C PRO A 183 -5.25 -1.42 23.56
N GLY A 184 -4.37 -0.44 23.42
CA GLY A 184 -3.14 -0.31 24.19
C GLY A 184 -1.97 -1.16 23.70
N HIS A 185 -2.18 -2.03 22.70
CA HIS A 185 -1.08 -2.69 22.00
C HIS A 185 -0.14 -1.63 21.40
N MET A 186 1.17 -1.86 21.55
CA MET A 186 2.20 -0.96 21.10
C MET A 186 3.35 -1.75 20.48
N GLU A 187 3.79 -1.30 19.30
CA GLU A 187 4.95 -1.84 18.62
C GLU A 187 5.77 -0.72 17.98
N GLU A 188 7.08 -0.92 17.88
CA GLU A 188 7.99 0.00 17.23
C GLU A 188 8.71 -0.67 16.06
N PHE A 189 8.63 -0.04 14.90
CA PHE A 189 9.31 -0.47 13.69
C PHE A 189 10.41 0.52 13.34
N LEU A 190 11.63 0.01 13.18
CA LEU A 190 12.80 0.74 12.73
C LEU A 190 13.10 0.35 11.29
N TYR A 191 13.52 1.31 10.48
CA TYR A 191 13.90 1.09 9.08
C TYR A 191 14.86 2.18 8.60
N GLU A 192 15.62 1.88 7.56
CA GLU A 192 16.35 2.88 6.80
C GLU A 192 15.49 3.41 5.66
N ARG A 193 15.55 4.72 5.45
CA ARG A 193 14.94 5.37 4.30
C ARG A 193 16.04 5.93 3.42
N THR A 194 16.08 5.51 2.17
CA THR A 194 17.03 6.01 1.18
C THR A 194 16.27 6.82 0.15
N GLU A 195 16.51 8.13 0.12
CA GLU A 195 16.06 8.99 -0.99
C GLU A 195 17.14 9.05 -2.07
N THR A 196 16.75 9.00 -3.34
CA THR A 196 17.61 9.28 -4.50
C THR A 196 16.88 10.25 -5.43
N ASP A 197 17.62 10.88 -6.34
CA ASP A 197 16.99 11.63 -7.42
C ASP A 197 16.24 10.70 -8.38
N GLY A 198 15.48 11.28 -9.33
CA GLY A 198 14.73 10.51 -10.32
C GLY A 198 15.57 9.59 -11.23
N ALA A 199 16.89 9.74 -11.26
CA ALA A 199 17.80 8.84 -11.97
C ALA A 199 18.36 7.72 -11.07
N GLY A 200 17.92 7.63 -9.82
CA GLY A 200 18.43 6.69 -8.82
C GLY A 200 19.84 7.05 -8.32
N LEU A 201 20.28 8.30 -8.50
CA LEU A 201 21.59 8.77 -8.08
C LEU A 201 21.50 9.57 -6.78
N ASN A 202 22.68 9.89 -6.22
CA ASN A 202 22.83 10.77 -5.05
C ASN A 202 22.05 10.30 -3.81
N PRO A 203 22.32 9.08 -3.30
CA PRO A 203 21.55 8.52 -2.19
C PRO A 203 21.74 9.33 -0.89
N GLN A 204 20.62 9.60 -0.22
CA GLN A 204 20.54 10.16 1.12
C GLN A 204 19.85 9.16 2.03
N VAL A 205 20.63 8.55 2.92
CA VAL A 205 20.13 7.54 3.86
C VAL A 205 19.80 8.22 5.20
N GLU A 206 18.58 7.99 5.70
CA GLU A 206 18.13 8.47 6.99
C GLU A 206 17.51 7.31 7.80
N PRO A 207 18.04 6.97 8.99
CA PRO A 207 17.38 6.01 9.87
C PRO A 207 16.06 6.62 10.40
N ARG A 208 15.01 5.80 10.41
CA ARG A 208 13.68 6.16 10.91
C ARG A 208 13.14 5.09 11.83
N GLY A 209 12.21 5.54 12.66
CA GLY A 209 11.50 4.71 13.61
C GLY A 209 10.10 5.24 13.78
N HIS A 210 9.13 4.35 13.86
CA HIS A 210 7.74 4.69 14.15
C HIS A 210 7.20 3.74 15.20
N ARG A 211 6.62 4.30 16.25
CA ARG A 211 5.82 3.56 17.20
C ARG A 211 4.35 3.65 16.80
N TYR A 212 3.68 2.52 16.78
CA TYR A 212 2.26 2.38 16.55
C TYR A 212 1.59 2.01 17.86
N THR A 213 0.49 2.68 18.17
CA THR A 213 -0.33 2.39 19.35
C THR A 213 -1.76 2.20 18.90
N VAL A 214 -2.34 1.03 19.16
CA VAL A 214 -3.78 0.80 18.96
C VAL A 214 -4.53 1.55 20.05
N LEU A 215 -5.29 2.57 19.66
CA LEU A 215 -6.04 3.40 20.60
C LEU A 215 -7.43 2.84 20.88
N ALA A 216 -8.06 2.28 19.85
CA ALA A 216 -9.39 1.70 19.92
C ALA A 216 -9.56 0.64 18.84
N VAL A 217 -10.44 -0.32 19.11
CA VAL A 217 -10.98 -1.29 18.16
C VAL A 217 -12.50 -1.13 18.16
N ASP A 218 -13.14 -1.51 17.05
CA ASP A 218 -14.58 -1.33 16.82
C ASP A 218 -15.08 0.12 16.97
N GLU A 219 -14.22 1.10 16.68
CA GLU A 219 -14.61 2.51 16.67
C GLU A 219 -15.49 2.77 15.44
N THR A 220 -16.75 3.14 15.66
CA THR A 220 -17.65 3.51 14.56
C THR A 220 -17.24 4.86 13.97
N VAL A 221 -16.85 4.86 12.69
CA VAL A 221 -16.46 6.07 11.93
C VAL A 221 -17.43 6.25 10.77
N THR A 222 -17.92 7.48 10.57
CA THR A 222 -18.78 7.83 9.43
C THR A 222 -18.07 8.86 8.55
N VAL A 223 -17.95 8.54 7.26
CA VAL A 223 -17.31 9.34 6.20
C VAL A 223 -18.20 9.39 4.96
N GLY A 224 -17.72 9.98 3.87
CA GLY A 224 -18.47 10.06 2.59
C GLY A 224 -18.91 8.69 2.08
N ALA A 225 -18.01 7.69 2.18
CA ALA A 225 -18.27 6.33 1.71
C ALA A 225 -19.27 5.53 2.56
N GLY A 226 -19.54 5.94 3.80
CA GLY A 226 -20.44 5.20 4.69
C GLY A 226 -19.99 5.19 6.15
N THR A 227 -20.48 4.19 6.89
CA THR A 227 -20.18 3.99 8.30
C THR A 227 -19.49 2.65 8.51
N PHE A 228 -18.32 2.67 9.14
CA PHE A 228 -17.43 1.51 9.27
C PHE A 228 -17.07 1.24 10.73
N SER A 229 -16.87 -0.02 11.09
CA SER A 229 -16.23 -0.42 12.36
C SER A 229 -14.72 -0.43 12.17
N CYS A 230 -14.00 0.47 12.84
CA CYS A 230 -12.59 0.72 12.58
C CYS A 230 -11.68 0.38 13.76
N VAL A 231 -10.45 -0.01 13.44
CA VAL A 231 -9.30 0.06 14.34
C VAL A 231 -8.68 1.44 14.21
N LYS A 232 -8.51 2.13 15.34
CA LYS A 232 -7.82 3.43 15.41
C LYS A 232 -6.40 3.26 15.91
N VAL A 233 -5.45 3.74 15.13
CA VAL A 233 -4.01 3.62 15.43
C VAL A 233 -3.35 4.99 15.43
N GLU A 234 -2.56 5.26 16.47
CA GLU A 234 -1.64 6.38 16.51
C GLU A 234 -0.26 5.93 16.06
N ARG A 235 0.28 6.61 15.04
CA ARG A 235 1.68 6.49 14.65
C ARG A 235 2.45 7.71 15.11
N VAL A 236 3.50 7.49 15.91
CA VAL A 236 4.45 8.54 16.31
C VAL A 236 5.83 8.23 15.74
N ARG A 237 6.43 9.18 15.03
CA ARG A 237 7.82 9.06 14.58
C ARG A 237 8.77 9.13 15.78
N THR A 238 9.58 8.11 16.01
CA THR A 238 10.50 8.00 17.16
C THR A 238 11.95 8.36 16.80
N VAL A 239 12.35 8.19 15.54
CA VAL A 239 13.72 8.46 15.06
C VAL A 239 13.73 9.32 13.80
N GLY A 240 14.77 10.17 13.69
CA GLY A 240 15.07 11.02 12.53
C GLY A 240 14.55 12.45 12.64
N THR A 241 14.63 13.19 11.53
CA THR A 241 14.43 14.66 11.44
C THR A 241 13.09 15.19 11.94
N LYS A 242 12.03 14.37 11.94
CA LYS A 242 10.69 14.75 12.42
C LYS A 242 10.22 13.89 13.61
N ALA A 243 11.14 13.48 14.48
CA ALA A 243 10.77 12.77 15.71
C ALA A 243 9.71 13.56 16.50
N GLY A 244 8.69 12.86 16.98
CA GLY A 244 7.50 13.42 17.63
C GLY A 244 6.33 13.71 16.69
N GLU A 245 6.51 13.66 15.37
CA GLU A 245 5.41 13.77 14.41
C GLU A 245 4.37 12.66 14.66
N ARG A 246 3.10 13.05 14.70
CA ARG A 246 1.98 12.18 15.06
C ARG A 246 0.94 12.14 13.94
N VAL A 247 0.47 10.94 13.63
CA VAL A 247 -0.61 10.67 12.69
C VAL A 247 -1.61 9.72 13.34
N LEU A 248 -2.90 9.98 13.18
CA LEU A 248 -3.96 9.07 13.57
C LEU A 248 -4.57 8.47 12.31
N SER A 249 -4.75 7.16 12.29
CA SER A 249 -5.33 6.44 11.15
C SER A 249 -6.42 5.49 11.62
N TRP A 250 -7.49 5.39 10.85
CA TRP A 250 -8.59 4.46 11.08
C TRP A 250 -8.64 3.49 9.92
N TYR A 251 -8.65 2.19 10.23
CA TYR A 251 -8.70 1.11 9.26
C TYR A 251 -9.94 0.26 9.49
N ALA A 252 -10.65 -0.09 8.43
CA ALA A 252 -11.74 -1.06 8.48
C ALA A 252 -11.31 -2.35 7.76
N PRO A 253 -11.51 -3.54 8.37
CA PRO A 253 -11.27 -4.83 7.73
C PRO A 253 -11.96 -4.92 6.37
N GLY A 254 -11.25 -5.43 5.35
CA GLY A 254 -11.77 -5.56 4.00
C GLY A 254 -11.92 -4.25 3.23
N ILE A 255 -11.61 -3.09 3.84
CA ILE A 255 -11.72 -1.76 3.20
C ILE A 255 -10.38 -1.04 3.13
N GLY A 256 -9.56 -1.13 4.18
CA GLY A 256 -8.33 -0.35 4.28
C GLY A 256 -8.49 0.93 5.09
N LYS A 257 -7.76 1.98 4.72
CA LYS A 257 -7.77 3.27 5.40
C LYS A 257 -9.12 3.96 5.18
N VAL A 258 -9.86 4.23 6.26
CA VAL A 258 -11.13 4.98 6.23
C VAL A 258 -10.92 6.46 6.50
N ARG A 259 -9.98 6.78 7.39
CA ARG A 259 -9.66 8.17 7.79
C ARG A 259 -8.21 8.30 8.21
N GLU A 260 -7.63 9.47 7.99
CA GLU A 260 -6.32 9.87 8.53
C GLU A 260 -6.36 11.31 9.05
N GLU A 261 -5.74 11.57 10.19
CA GLU A 261 -5.55 12.91 10.72
C GLU A 261 -4.07 13.20 10.99
N ARG A 262 -3.66 14.41 10.63
CA ARG A 262 -2.32 14.96 10.88
C ARG A 262 -2.45 16.22 11.72
N PRO A 263 -2.56 16.11 13.05
CA PRO A 263 -2.87 17.24 13.92
C PRO A 263 -1.89 18.42 13.80
N ALA A 264 -0.60 18.14 13.58
CA ALA A 264 0.41 19.18 13.41
C ALA A 264 0.23 20.01 12.12
N GLU A 265 -0.40 19.43 11.10
CA GLU A 265 -0.68 20.07 9.81
C GLU A 265 -2.12 20.61 9.73
N GLY A 266 -2.98 20.25 10.70
CA GLY A 266 -4.41 20.56 10.65
C GLY A 266 -5.09 19.94 9.43
N ARG A 267 -4.62 18.76 8.98
CA ARG A 267 -5.13 18.06 7.79
C ARG A 267 -5.84 16.78 8.17
N THR A 268 -6.96 16.51 7.50
CA THR A 268 -7.74 15.28 7.58
C THR A 268 -7.94 14.73 6.18
N GLU A 269 -7.88 13.41 6.03
CA GLU A 269 -8.25 12.68 4.82
C GLU A 269 -9.35 11.69 5.18
N GLU A 270 -10.43 11.67 4.42
CA GLU A 270 -11.56 10.77 4.65
C GLU A 270 -11.90 10.01 3.37
N LEU A 271 -12.24 8.73 3.51
CA LEU A 271 -12.67 7.88 2.41
C LEU A 271 -14.00 8.41 1.86
N ALA A 272 -13.98 8.78 0.59
CA ALA A 272 -15.11 9.28 -0.15
C ALA A 272 -15.80 8.17 -0.94
N SER A 273 -15.04 7.23 -1.50
CA SER A 273 -15.56 6.03 -2.18
C SER A 273 -14.52 4.91 -2.21
N VAL A 274 -14.95 3.65 -2.37
CA VAL A 274 -14.07 2.49 -2.52
C VAL A 274 -14.68 1.44 -3.45
N SER A 275 -13.84 0.80 -4.26
CA SER A 275 -14.21 -0.32 -5.11
C SER A 275 -13.15 -1.40 -5.02
N ILE A 276 -13.48 -2.54 -4.40
CA ILE A 276 -12.59 -3.69 -4.30
C ILE A 276 -13.16 -4.82 -5.16
N PRO A 277 -12.46 -5.25 -6.23
CA PRO A 277 -12.92 -6.36 -7.06
C PRO A 277 -13.19 -7.61 -6.23
N ASN A 278 -14.37 -8.20 -6.43
CA ASN A 278 -14.89 -9.34 -5.66
C ASN A 278 -15.09 -9.09 -4.15
N GLY A 279 -14.89 -7.87 -3.67
CA GLY A 279 -15.13 -7.46 -2.29
C GLY A 279 -16.24 -6.42 -2.18
N GLU A 280 -16.11 -5.55 -1.19
CA GLU A 280 -17.10 -4.49 -0.96
C GLU A 280 -16.89 -3.29 -1.90
N SER A 281 -17.99 -2.63 -2.25
CA SER A 281 -17.97 -1.36 -2.99
C SER A 281 -18.92 -0.38 -2.33
N TYR A 282 -18.41 0.82 -2.08
CA TYR A 282 -19.13 1.92 -1.47
C TYR A 282 -19.01 3.17 -2.34
N PRO A 283 -20.11 3.94 -2.47
CA PRO A 283 -20.14 5.18 -3.23
C PRO A 283 -19.22 6.24 -2.65
#